data_AF-A6G155-F1
#
_entry.id   AF-A6G155-F1
#
_cell.length_a   1.000
_cell.length_b   1.000
_cell.length_c   1.000
_cell.angle_alpha   90.00
_cell.angle_beta   90.00
_cell.angle_gamma   90.00
#
_symmetry.space_group_name_H-M   'P 1'
#
loop_
_entity.id
_entity.type
_entity.pdbx_description
1 polymer ?
#
loop_
_entity_poly.entity_id
_entity_poly.type
_entity_poly.pdbx_seq_one_letter_code
_entity_poly.pdbx_strand_id
1 'polypeptide(L)'
;MARYEVSSKFWAIEVDGKSFTTTYGKIGSDGRSTTKSFASAAEARQAADKLIAQKEKKGYALVDDGEEAEDSPARPGARYFEFVDGKSSKFWEVLVDGSALETRHGKIGTDGRITRKSLASPKAAEEQRDKLIAQKSKKGYVERGGSGGSAGNGGSAGAGAAAPALDPRNPALEAAIHEDPDSDDGFAVLADWLQSQGDPRGELISLELAGKKRRAKALFAKHAETFLGPLAAHQEVRDEGWNNASSSLRTNAQAKAWEKTHRQAFLWHRGYIRRVRLSHDAYSVTWDGRCVDVLDEVLRHPSGRFIVEFAFHSNGDPNDDDLQELIDLLAKKAPASTRKITLGDNVDQISWHHTGSLAKLWKRVPKLRELEIESGDFEVGKMVAPGLERAVFVTGGLSKACGRAIAKATMPKIRHLEVYYGDSNYGAGCSIADVRPLLARTDLPELRYLGLENAEFTDDIARALPKAKVLAGLETLDLSQGTLTDAGAAALAAAKPALAHLECLDLSDNFLTKDGIKAVKGLCAKVITKNQREPFDWDDEDRYYVSVGE
;
A
#
# COMPACT_ATOMS: atom_id res chain seq x y z
N MET A 1 -22.57 1.91 -31.75
CA MET A 1 -23.03 3.31 -31.62
C MET A 1 -22.47 3.97 -30.36
N ALA A 2 -22.14 5.27 -30.35
CA ALA A 2 -21.75 6.01 -29.14
C ALA A 2 -22.84 7.03 -28.74
N ARG A 3 -23.42 6.89 -27.54
CA ARG A 3 -24.55 7.69 -27.06
C ARG A 3 -24.11 8.71 -26.01
N TYR A 4 -24.66 9.92 -26.03
CA TYR A 4 -24.43 10.92 -25.01
C TYR A 4 -25.74 11.57 -24.57
N GLU A 5 -25.88 11.86 -23.27
CA GLU A 5 -27.11 12.42 -22.70
C GLU A 5 -26.88 13.66 -21.85
N VAL A 6 -27.89 14.55 -21.81
CA VAL A 6 -27.95 15.69 -20.89
C VAL A 6 -29.40 15.99 -20.52
N SER A 7 -29.68 16.06 -19.21
CA SER A 7 -31.03 16.28 -18.66
C SER A 7 -32.06 15.29 -19.24
N SER A 8 -32.91 15.72 -20.16
CA SER A 8 -33.98 14.92 -20.79
C SER A 8 -33.74 14.64 -22.28
N LYS A 9 -32.51 14.85 -22.77
CA LYS A 9 -32.15 14.75 -24.19
C LYS A 9 -30.98 13.82 -24.42
N PHE A 10 -31.01 13.08 -25.53
CA PHE A 10 -29.87 12.31 -26.03
C PHE A 10 -29.38 12.84 -27.37
N TRP A 11 -28.09 12.62 -27.63
CA TRP A 11 -27.45 12.72 -28.93
C TRP A 11 -26.46 11.57 -29.06
N ALA A 12 -26.59 10.77 -30.12
CA ALA A 12 -25.70 9.67 -30.42
C ALA A 12 -25.01 9.88 -31.76
N ILE A 13 -23.85 9.26 -31.94
CA ILE A 13 -23.10 9.25 -33.19
C ILE A 13 -22.57 7.85 -33.49
N GLU A 14 -22.59 7.50 -34.76
CA GLU A 14 -22.05 6.26 -35.30
C GLU A 14 -21.23 6.57 -36.54
N VAL A 15 -20.02 6.02 -36.65
CA VAL A 15 -19.10 6.25 -37.77
C VAL A 15 -18.95 4.94 -38.52
N ASP A 16 -19.46 4.89 -39.75
CA ASP A 16 -19.37 3.73 -40.64
C ASP A 16 -18.57 4.10 -41.89
N GLY A 17 -17.50 3.36 -42.16
CA GLY A 17 -16.62 3.57 -43.32
C GLY A 17 -16.24 5.04 -43.54
N LYS A 18 -16.82 5.67 -44.57
CA LYS A 18 -16.58 7.06 -44.99
C LYS A 18 -17.67 8.04 -44.56
N SER A 19 -18.58 7.66 -43.67
CA SER A 19 -19.69 8.50 -43.21
C SER A 19 -19.85 8.44 -41.69
N PHE A 20 -20.67 9.34 -41.15
CA PHE A 20 -21.26 9.15 -39.84
C PHE A 20 -22.75 9.46 -39.87
N THR A 21 -23.49 8.84 -38.96
CA THR A 21 -24.89 9.15 -38.66
C THR A 21 -24.97 9.73 -37.25
N THR A 22 -25.61 10.89 -37.10
CA THR A 22 -25.95 11.46 -35.78
C THR A 22 -27.44 11.37 -35.52
N THR A 23 -27.83 10.83 -34.38
CA THR A 23 -29.23 10.70 -33.94
C THR A 23 -29.48 11.57 -32.72
N TYR A 24 -30.62 12.26 -32.61
CA TYR A 24 -30.95 13.05 -31.42
C TYR A 24 -32.44 13.12 -31.12
N GLY A 25 -32.78 13.20 -29.84
CA GLY A 25 -34.17 13.22 -29.38
C GLY A 25 -34.32 13.53 -27.89
N LYS A 26 -35.52 13.30 -27.37
CA LYS A 26 -35.74 13.17 -25.92
C LYS A 26 -35.40 11.73 -25.50
N ILE A 27 -34.93 11.55 -24.28
CA ILE A 27 -34.73 10.20 -23.72
C ILE A 27 -36.08 9.48 -23.72
N GLY A 28 -36.13 8.23 -24.21
CA GLY A 28 -37.39 7.50 -24.42
C GLY A 28 -38.14 7.84 -25.71
N SER A 29 -37.49 8.42 -26.73
CA SER A 29 -38.04 8.61 -28.08
C SER A 29 -37.06 8.12 -29.15
N ASP A 30 -37.57 7.66 -30.29
CA ASP A 30 -36.76 7.16 -31.43
C ASP A 30 -35.77 8.23 -31.98
N GLY A 31 -36.09 9.50 -31.75
CA GLY A 31 -35.29 10.65 -32.16
C GLY A 31 -35.34 10.94 -33.66
N ARG A 32 -34.33 11.65 -34.15
CA ARG A 32 -34.14 11.97 -35.57
C ARG A 32 -32.68 11.81 -35.97
N SER A 33 -32.45 11.08 -37.05
CA SER A 33 -31.13 10.79 -37.60
C SER A 33 -30.78 11.68 -38.80
N THR A 34 -29.50 12.04 -38.92
CA THR A 34 -28.92 12.70 -40.10
C THR A 34 -27.56 12.07 -40.40
N THR A 35 -27.35 11.61 -41.64
CA THR A 35 -26.09 11.00 -42.10
C THR A 35 -25.29 11.99 -42.95
N LYS A 36 -23.96 11.96 -42.85
CA LYS A 36 -23.03 12.77 -43.65
C LYS A 36 -21.83 11.94 -44.09
N SER A 37 -21.47 12.06 -45.37
CA SER A 37 -20.34 11.34 -46.00
C SER A 37 -19.15 12.26 -46.28
N PHE A 38 -17.96 11.67 -46.37
CA PHE A 38 -16.66 12.32 -46.51
C PHE A 38 -15.81 11.61 -47.58
N ALA A 39 -14.67 12.19 -48.00
CA ALA A 39 -13.83 11.57 -49.03
C ALA A 39 -13.05 10.35 -48.49
N SER A 40 -12.74 10.34 -47.19
CA SER A 40 -12.04 9.26 -46.49
C SER A 40 -12.65 8.90 -45.13
N ALA A 41 -12.32 7.71 -44.63
CA ALA A 41 -12.70 7.26 -43.29
C ALA A 41 -12.00 8.06 -42.17
N ALA A 42 -10.80 8.59 -42.46
CA ALA A 42 -10.07 9.45 -41.54
C ALA A 42 -10.78 10.81 -41.35
N GLU A 43 -11.27 11.42 -42.43
CA GLU A 43 -12.10 12.62 -42.36
C GLU A 43 -13.41 12.38 -41.59
N ALA A 44 -14.09 11.26 -41.85
CA ALA A 44 -15.34 10.92 -41.17
C ALA A 44 -15.14 10.81 -39.65
N ARG A 45 -14.07 10.14 -39.20
CA ARG A 45 -13.67 10.06 -37.79
C ARG A 45 -13.32 11.44 -37.24
N GLN A 46 -12.38 12.17 -37.86
CA GLN A 46 -11.98 13.49 -37.36
C GLN A 46 -13.13 14.52 -37.31
N ALA A 47 -14.13 14.39 -38.17
CA ALA A 47 -15.34 15.20 -38.14
C ALA A 47 -16.34 14.75 -37.06
N ALA A 48 -16.42 13.45 -36.75
CA ALA A 48 -17.17 12.91 -35.62
C ALA A 48 -16.56 13.33 -34.27
N ASP A 49 -15.24 13.22 -34.11
CA ASP A 49 -14.49 13.62 -32.90
C ASP A 49 -14.73 15.10 -32.56
N LYS A 50 -14.71 15.97 -33.59
CA LYS A 50 -15.02 17.40 -33.43
C LYS A 50 -16.46 17.65 -32.98
N LEU A 51 -17.43 16.81 -33.37
CA LEU A 51 -18.81 16.90 -32.89
C LEU A 51 -18.95 16.38 -31.46
N ILE A 52 -18.28 15.29 -31.10
CA ILE A 52 -18.21 14.75 -29.73
C ILE A 52 -17.68 15.81 -28.77
N ALA A 53 -16.51 16.38 -29.03
CA ALA A 53 -15.93 17.43 -28.19
C ALA A 53 -16.84 18.69 -28.09
N GLN A 54 -17.58 19.02 -29.15
CA GLN A 54 -18.57 20.12 -29.12
C GLN A 54 -19.82 19.77 -28.29
N LYS A 55 -20.13 18.49 -28.10
CA LYS A 55 -21.27 17.99 -27.31
C LYS A 55 -20.92 17.85 -25.84
N GLU A 56 -19.74 17.32 -25.53
CA GLU A 56 -19.18 17.27 -24.18
C GLU A 56 -19.05 18.68 -23.58
N LYS A 57 -18.53 19.65 -24.36
CA LYS A 57 -18.50 21.07 -23.96
C LYS A 57 -19.90 21.71 -23.80
N LYS A 58 -20.96 21.04 -24.25
CA LYS A 58 -22.38 21.42 -24.04
C LYS A 58 -23.07 20.57 -22.96
N GLY A 59 -22.30 19.84 -22.15
CA GLY A 59 -22.80 19.06 -21.01
C GLY A 59 -23.37 17.68 -21.34
N TYR A 60 -23.20 17.20 -22.58
CA TYR A 60 -23.60 15.83 -22.95
C TYR A 60 -22.54 14.83 -22.45
N ALA A 61 -22.92 13.93 -21.55
CA ALA A 61 -22.05 12.89 -21.00
C ALA A 61 -22.26 11.55 -21.73
N LEU A 62 -21.19 10.81 -21.99
CA LEU A 62 -21.23 9.49 -22.64
C LEU A 62 -22.00 8.48 -21.78
N VAL A 63 -22.98 7.81 -22.41
CA VAL A 63 -23.77 6.70 -21.88
C VAL A 63 -23.46 5.47 -22.73
N ASP A 64 -23.17 4.35 -22.08
CA ASP A 64 -22.61 3.14 -22.70
C ASP A 64 -23.74 2.10 -22.84
N ASP A 65 -24.33 2.03 -24.02
CA ASP A 65 -25.32 1.00 -24.41
C ASP A 65 -24.57 -0.20 -25.04
N GLY A 66 -24.95 -1.45 -24.75
CA GLY A 66 -24.25 -2.70 -25.18
C GLY A 66 -24.39 -3.05 -26.67
N GLU A 67 -24.25 -4.30 -27.14
CA GLU A 67 -23.96 -5.61 -26.50
C GLU A 67 -22.51 -6.09 -26.82
N GLU A 68 -21.99 -7.33 -26.65
CA GLU A 68 -22.27 -8.65 -26.01
C GLU A 68 -20.86 -9.32 -25.81
N ALA A 69 -20.54 -10.49 -25.24
CA ALA A 69 -21.15 -11.62 -24.49
C ALA A 69 -19.97 -12.27 -23.68
N GLU A 70 -20.04 -13.37 -22.91
CA GLU A 70 -21.12 -14.23 -22.39
C GLU A 70 -21.21 -13.97 -20.84
N ASP A 71 -21.64 -14.80 -19.89
CA ASP A 71 -22.15 -16.18 -19.79
C ASP A 71 -23.23 -16.24 -18.67
N SER A 72 -23.92 -17.38 -18.55
CA SER A 72 -25.08 -17.65 -17.70
C SER A 72 -26.34 -16.85 -18.12
N PRO A 73 -27.31 -17.49 -18.82
CA PRO A 73 -28.46 -16.79 -19.39
C PRO A 73 -29.57 -16.45 -18.36
N ALA A 74 -29.36 -16.81 -17.09
CA ALA A 74 -30.32 -16.68 -15.99
C ALA A 74 -30.04 -15.45 -15.13
N ARG A 75 -31.07 -14.66 -14.83
CA ARG A 75 -30.93 -13.54 -13.88
C ARG A 75 -30.72 -14.07 -12.45
N PRO A 76 -29.84 -13.46 -11.62
CA PRO A 76 -29.60 -13.91 -10.24
C PRO A 76 -30.89 -14.11 -9.43
N GLY A 77 -31.01 -15.25 -8.76
CA GLY A 77 -32.19 -15.63 -7.97
C GLY A 77 -33.40 -16.13 -8.79
N ALA A 78 -33.36 -16.04 -10.12
CA ALA A 78 -34.44 -16.54 -10.98
C ALA A 78 -34.21 -18.00 -11.40
N ARG A 79 -35.30 -18.78 -11.51
CA ARG A 79 -35.26 -20.15 -12.03
C ARG A 79 -35.47 -20.12 -13.54
N TYR A 80 -34.51 -20.62 -14.31
CA TYR A 80 -34.46 -20.51 -15.77
C TYR A 80 -34.76 -21.84 -16.45
N PHE A 81 -35.63 -21.81 -17.47
CA PHE A 81 -36.07 -22.99 -18.20
C PHE A 81 -36.03 -22.79 -19.71
N GLU A 82 -35.61 -23.83 -20.43
CA GLU A 82 -35.54 -23.88 -21.89
C GLU A 82 -36.61 -24.81 -22.47
N PHE A 83 -37.10 -24.49 -23.66
CA PHE A 83 -37.88 -25.39 -24.50
C PHE A 83 -37.35 -25.29 -25.92
N VAL A 84 -36.86 -26.41 -26.47
CA VAL A 84 -36.37 -26.50 -27.84
C VAL A 84 -37.10 -27.63 -28.55
N ASP A 85 -37.82 -27.28 -29.62
CA ASP A 85 -38.32 -28.23 -30.62
C ASP A 85 -37.70 -27.92 -31.99
N GLY A 86 -37.86 -28.82 -32.96
CA GLY A 86 -37.30 -28.69 -34.31
C GLY A 86 -37.84 -27.51 -35.14
N LYS A 87 -38.61 -26.59 -34.55
CA LYS A 87 -39.11 -25.36 -35.18
C LYS A 87 -38.95 -24.12 -34.29
N SER A 88 -38.52 -24.26 -33.03
CA SER A 88 -38.47 -23.14 -32.08
C SER A 88 -37.63 -23.41 -30.84
N SER A 89 -36.73 -22.46 -30.53
CA SER A 89 -35.93 -22.40 -29.31
C SER A 89 -36.42 -21.25 -28.43
N LYS A 90 -37.00 -21.55 -27.27
CA LYS A 90 -37.67 -20.60 -26.37
C LYS A 90 -37.13 -20.72 -24.95
N PHE A 91 -37.09 -19.61 -24.21
CA PHE A 91 -36.84 -19.64 -22.77
C PHE A 91 -38.04 -19.11 -21.98
N TRP A 92 -38.13 -19.52 -20.73
CA TRP A 92 -39.01 -18.96 -19.73
C TRP A 92 -38.31 -19.00 -18.37
N GLU A 93 -38.33 -17.87 -17.68
CA GLU A 93 -37.63 -17.63 -16.42
C GLU A 93 -38.64 -17.06 -15.42
N VAL A 94 -38.50 -17.42 -14.15
CA VAL A 94 -39.36 -16.92 -13.06
C VAL A 94 -38.56 -16.50 -11.84
N LEU A 95 -38.88 -15.33 -11.30
CA LEU A 95 -38.29 -14.72 -10.11
C LEU A 95 -39.40 -14.42 -9.08
N VAL A 96 -39.11 -14.61 -7.80
CA VAL A 96 -39.95 -14.12 -6.69
C VAL A 96 -39.15 -13.08 -5.93
N ASP A 97 -39.74 -11.90 -5.77
CA ASP A 97 -39.16 -10.70 -5.14
C ASP A 97 -40.16 -10.19 -4.10
N GLY A 98 -39.97 -10.59 -2.85
CA GLY A 98 -40.98 -10.40 -1.80
C GLY A 98 -42.32 -11.02 -2.19
N SER A 99 -43.38 -10.20 -2.25
CA SER A 99 -44.71 -10.60 -2.73
C SER A 99 -44.93 -10.42 -4.24
N ALA A 100 -43.93 -9.99 -5.00
CA ALA A 100 -43.99 -9.89 -6.44
C ALA A 100 -43.50 -11.18 -7.11
N LEU A 101 -44.28 -11.67 -8.07
CA LEU A 101 -43.89 -12.73 -8.99
C LEU A 101 -43.59 -12.12 -10.35
N GLU A 102 -42.40 -12.35 -10.88
CA GLU A 102 -42.00 -11.87 -12.19
C GLU A 102 -41.64 -13.03 -13.12
N THR A 103 -42.03 -12.92 -14.39
CA THR A 103 -41.68 -13.89 -15.44
C THR A 103 -41.08 -13.20 -16.65
N ARG A 104 -40.02 -13.76 -17.22
CA ARG A 104 -39.37 -13.31 -18.46
C ARG A 104 -39.41 -14.44 -19.48
N HIS A 105 -39.72 -14.14 -20.74
CA HIS A 105 -39.83 -15.19 -21.76
C HIS A 105 -39.61 -14.68 -23.18
N GLY A 106 -38.93 -15.48 -24.01
CA GLY A 106 -38.59 -15.08 -25.37
C GLY A 106 -38.10 -16.25 -26.21
N LYS A 107 -37.49 -15.91 -27.35
CA LYS A 107 -36.62 -16.84 -28.09
C LYS A 107 -35.29 -16.93 -27.32
N ILE A 108 -34.62 -18.07 -27.32
CA ILE A 108 -33.26 -18.16 -26.78
C ILE A 108 -32.35 -17.20 -27.58
N GLY A 109 -31.52 -16.42 -26.89
CA GLY A 109 -30.72 -15.33 -27.48
C GLY A 109 -31.48 -14.01 -27.70
N THR A 110 -32.49 -13.68 -26.87
CA THR A 110 -33.06 -12.33 -26.79
C THR A 110 -33.43 -11.96 -25.34
N ASP A 111 -33.59 -10.66 -25.04
CA ASP A 111 -34.05 -10.18 -23.71
C ASP A 111 -35.35 -10.85 -23.24
N GLY A 112 -36.23 -11.12 -24.21
CA GLY A 112 -37.59 -11.59 -23.99
C GLY A 112 -38.54 -10.49 -23.46
N ARG A 113 -39.76 -10.89 -23.12
CA ARG A 113 -40.80 -10.04 -22.54
C ARG A 113 -40.95 -10.34 -21.06
N ILE A 114 -40.79 -9.30 -20.24
CA ILE A 114 -41.03 -9.35 -18.79
C ILE A 114 -42.53 -9.14 -18.50
N THR A 115 -43.03 -9.78 -17.45
CA THR A 115 -44.36 -9.54 -16.86
C THR A 115 -44.29 -9.77 -15.36
N ARG A 116 -44.57 -8.71 -14.57
CA ARG A 116 -44.53 -8.69 -13.11
C ARG A 116 -45.96 -8.61 -12.55
N LYS A 117 -46.24 -9.36 -11.47
CA LYS A 117 -47.52 -9.40 -10.77
C LYS A 117 -47.31 -9.45 -9.27
N SER A 118 -47.81 -8.45 -8.54
CA SER A 118 -47.90 -8.50 -7.08
C SER A 118 -48.99 -9.46 -6.61
N LEU A 119 -48.73 -10.16 -5.50
CA LEU A 119 -49.62 -11.11 -4.87
C LEU A 119 -49.79 -10.76 -3.37
N ALA A 120 -50.73 -11.41 -2.67
CA ALA A 120 -51.13 -11.01 -1.33
C ALA A 120 -50.05 -11.20 -0.23
N SER A 121 -49.06 -12.05 -0.48
CA SER A 121 -47.93 -12.30 0.44
C SER A 121 -46.76 -12.95 -0.31
N PRO A 122 -45.53 -12.98 0.27
CA PRO A 122 -44.40 -13.71 -0.31
C PRO A 122 -44.71 -15.19 -0.53
N LYS A 123 -45.30 -15.87 0.47
CA LYS A 123 -45.72 -17.28 0.34
C LYS A 123 -46.69 -17.50 -0.82
N ALA A 124 -47.62 -16.56 -1.07
CA ALA A 124 -48.52 -16.64 -2.22
C ALA A 124 -47.78 -16.47 -3.57
N ALA A 125 -46.67 -15.73 -3.61
CA ALA A 125 -45.81 -15.64 -4.78
C ALA A 125 -44.99 -16.91 -5.01
N GLU A 126 -44.49 -17.56 -3.96
CA GLU A 126 -43.81 -18.86 -4.04
C GLU A 126 -44.75 -19.98 -4.49
N GLU A 127 -45.92 -20.10 -3.88
CA GLU A 127 -46.93 -21.07 -4.31
C GLU A 127 -47.35 -20.87 -5.77
N GLN A 128 -47.38 -19.62 -6.25
CA GLN A 128 -47.72 -19.31 -7.64
C GLN A 128 -46.54 -19.53 -8.60
N ARG A 129 -45.30 -19.28 -8.19
CA ARG A 129 -44.06 -19.68 -8.89
C ARG A 129 -44.08 -21.18 -9.16
N ASP A 130 -44.31 -21.98 -8.13
CA ASP A 130 -44.21 -23.44 -8.22
C ASP A 130 -45.37 -24.05 -9.03
N LYS A 131 -46.57 -23.45 -8.94
CA LYS A 131 -47.70 -23.76 -9.86
C LYS A 131 -47.35 -23.47 -11.32
N LEU A 132 -46.64 -22.36 -11.62
CA LEU A 132 -46.21 -22.05 -12.99
C LEU A 132 -45.08 -22.97 -13.48
N ILE A 133 -44.12 -23.31 -12.62
CA ILE A 133 -43.04 -24.27 -12.94
C ILE A 133 -43.64 -25.63 -13.31
N ALA A 134 -44.54 -26.19 -12.49
CA ALA A 134 -45.22 -27.45 -12.79
C ALA A 134 -46.00 -27.40 -14.13
N GLN A 135 -46.64 -26.28 -14.45
CA GLN A 135 -47.30 -26.08 -15.75
C GLN A 135 -46.33 -25.95 -16.92
N LYS A 136 -45.10 -25.49 -16.70
CA LYS A 136 -44.05 -25.32 -17.71
C LYS A 136 -43.32 -26.63 -17.98
N SER A 137 -42.91 -27.36 -16.94
CA SER A 137 -42.32 -28.70 -17.08
C SER A 137 -43.28 -29.68 -17.75
N LYS A 138 -44.59 -29.64 -17.43
CA LYS A 138 -45.62 -30.42 -18.15
C LYS A 138 -45.78 -30.03 -19.64
N LYS A 139 -45.26 -28.86 -20.05
CA LYS A 139 -45.19 -28.39 -21.45
C LYS A 139 -43.80 -28.60 -22.07
N GLY A 140 -42.96 -29.45 -21.47
CA GLY A 140 -41.63 -29.81 -21.99
C GLY A 140 -40.51 -28.81 -21.69
N TYR A 141 -40.72 -27.82 -20.82
CA TYR A 141 -39.65 -26.91 -20.41
C TYR A 141 -38.71 -27.59 -19.40
N VAL A 142 -37.40 -27.59 -19.70
CA VAL A 142 -36.33 -28.19 -18.89
C VAL A 142 -35.58 -27.10 -18.14
N GLU A 143 -35.31 -27.31 -16.85
CA GLU A 143 -34.60 -26.34 -16.00
C GLU A 143 -33.08 -26.36 -16.26
N ARG A 144 -32.42 -25.20 -16.17
CA ARG A 144 -30.97 -25.05 -16.32
C ARG A 144 -30.38 -24.22 -15.18
N GLY A 145 -29.40 -24.79 -14.49
CA GLY A 145 -28.66 -24.14 -13.40
C GLY A 145 -29.39 -24.19 -12.04
N GLY A 146 -28.75 -24.76 -11.01
CA GLY A 146 -29.28 -24.80 -9.64
C GLY A 146 -29.02 -26.11 -8.92
N SER A 147 -27.81 -26.32 -8.42
CA SER A 147 -27.45 -27.49 -7.59
C SER A 147 -27.92 -27.31 -6.14
N GLY A 148 -28.91 -28.08 -5.71
CA GLY A 148 -29.37 -28.11 -4.31
C GLY A 148 -28.75 -29.27 -3.51
N GLY A 149 -28.37 -28.99 -2.26
CA GLY A 149 -27.95 -29.96 -1.24
C GLY A 149 -28.41 -29.47 0.15
N SER A 150 -28.84 -30.38 1.03
CA SER A 150 -29.67 -30.03 2.19
C SER A 150 -28.97 -30.13 3.56
N ALA A 151 -29.60 -29.53 4.57
CA ALA A 151 -29.04 -29.23 5.89
C ALA A 151 -28.97 -30.40 6.88
N GLY A 152 -28.05 -30.27 7.84
CA GLY A 152 -28.10 -30.85 9.19
C GLY A 152 -28.09 -29.72 10.23
N ASN A 153 -28.69 -29.90 11.41
CA ASN A 153 -29.13 -28.79 12.27
C ASN A 153 -28.68 -28.91 13.75
N GLY A 154 -28.41 -27.77 14.40
CA GLY A 154 -28.39 -27.63 15.86
C GLY A 154 -27.20 -26.85 16.44
N GLY A 155 -27.44 -25.68 17.06
CA GLY A 155 -26.44 -24.95 17.85
C GLY A 155 -26.71 -23.44 17.96
N SER A 156 -27.33 -23.00 19.07
CA SER A 156 -27.73 -21.60 19.28
C SER A 156 -26.65 -20.75 19.97
N ALA A 157 -26.31 -19.59 19.38
CA ALA A 157 -26.13 -18.26 20.03
C ALA A 157 -25.01 -17.41 19.39
N GLY A 158 -25.31 -16.15 19.06
CA GLY A 158 -24.34 -15.18 18.53
C GLY A 158 -25.01 -14.13 17.64
N ALA A 159 -24.61 -12.86 17.75
CA ALA A 159 -25.20 -11.77 17.00
C ALA A 159 -24.49 -11.52 15.65
N GLY A 160 -25.22 -11.03 14.65
CA GLY A 160 -24.66 -10.21 13.57
C GLY A 160 -23.70 -10.86 12.57
N ALA A 161 -23.77 -12.17 12.35
CA ALA A 161 -22.94 -12.81 11.31
C ALA A 161 -23.37 -12.36 9.89
N ALA A 162 -22.51 -11.58 9.23
CA ALA A 162 -22.58 -11.34 7.79
C ALA A 162 -22.40 -12.67 7.03
N ALA A 163 -22.87 -12.72 5.77
CA ALA A 163 -22.60 -13.87 4.91
C ALA A 163 -21.07 -14.03 4.73
N PRO A 164 -20.52 -15.25 4.83
CA PRO A 164 -19.07 -15.45 4.78
C PRO A 164 -18.53 -14.97 3.44
N ALA A 165 -17.56 -14.05 3.49
CA ALA A 165 -16.83 -13.61 2.31
C ALA A 165 -16.17 -14.82 1.63
N LEU A 166 -16.20 -14.84 0.29
CA LEU A 166 -15.42 -15.81 -0.48
C LEU A 166 -13.93 -15.54 -0.22
N ASP A 167 -13.25 -16.50 0.40
CA ASP A 167 -11.79 -16.52 0.53
C ASP A 167 -11.21 -17.81 -0.07
N PRO A 168 -11.31 -18.00 -1.41
CA PRO A 168 -10.70 -19.14 -2.07
C PRO A 168 -9.17 -19.07 -1.93
N ARG A 169 -8.55 -20.19 -1.57
CA ARG A 169 -7.10 -20.29 -1.29
C ARG A 169 -6.37 -21.13 -2.32
N ASN A 170 -5.20 -20.65 -2.77
CA ASN A 170 -4.29 -21.38 -3.64
C ASN A 170 -2.85 -21.21 -3.15
N PRO A 171 -2.36 -22.11 -2.29
CA PRO A 171 -1.03 -21.98 -1.67
C PRO A 171 0.13 -21.85 -2.65
N ALA A 172 0.01 -22.36 -3.88
CA ALA A 172 1.06 -22.25 -4.89
C ALA A 172 1.13 -20.83 -5.48
N LEU A 173 -0.02 -20.23 -5.82
CA LEU A 173 -0.08 -18.85 -6.29
C LEU A 173 0.24 -17.86 -5.16
N GLU A 174 -0.26 -18.13 -3.95
CA GLU A 174 0.06 -17.34 -2.74
C GLU A 174 1.57 -17.36 -2.43
N ALA A 175 2.24 -18.51 -2.58
CA ALA A 175 3.69 -18.59 -2.43
C ALA A 175 4.46 -17.78 -3.47
N ALA A 176 3.97 -17.72 -4.73
CA ALA A 176 4.58 -16.89 -5.77
C ALA A 176 4.49 -15.38 -5.43
N ILE A 177 3.32 -14.88 -5.01
CA ILE A 177 3.17 -13.49 -4.55
C ILE A 177 4.01 -13.20 -3.28
N HIS A 178 4.16 -14.18 -2.38
CA HIS A 178 5.05 -14.04 -1.22
C HIS A 178 6.55 -14.05 -1.56
N GLU A 179 6.94 -14.54 -2.74
CA GLU A 179 8.30 -14.43 -3.26
C GLU A 179 8.51 -13.08 -3.94
N ASP A 180 7.67 -12.76 -4.92
CA ASP A 180 7.71 -11.51 -5.67
C ASP A 180 6.36 -10.75 -5.58
N PRO A 181 6.16 -9.94 -4.53
CA PRO A 181 4.93 -9.16 -4.34
C PRO A 181 4.83 -7.92 -5.25
N ASP A 182 5.80 -7.75 -6.15
CA ASP A 182 5.83 -6.71 -7.18
C ASP A 182 5.50 -7.30 -8.58
N SER A 183 5.21 -8.61 -8.68
CA SER A 183 4.97 -9.34 -9.93
C SER A 183 3.56 -9.16 -10.49
N ASP A 184 3.43 -8.31 -11.52
CA ASP A 184 2.17 -8.16 -12.27
C ASP A 184 1.73 -9.47 -12.95
N ASP A 185 2.65 -10.29 -13.45
CA ASP A 185 2.34 -11.61 -14.03
C ASP A 185 1.83 -12.59 -12.97
N GLY A 186 2.45 -12.61 -11.78
CA GLY A 186 1.97 -13.41 -10.65
C GLY A 186 0.56 -13.03 -10.22
N PHE A 187 0.28 -11.72 -10.16
CA PHE A 187 -1.06 -11.21 -9.87
C PHE A 187 -2.07 -11.50 -11.00
N ALA A 188 -1.66 -11.52 -12.26
CA ALA A 188 -2.53 -11.89 -13.38
C ALA A 188 -2.99 -13.37 -13.29
N VAL A 189 -2.07 -14.31 -13.04
CA VAL A 189 -2.42 -15.72 -12.85
C VAL A 189 -3.32 -15.94 -11.62
N LEU A 190 -3.08 -15.19 -10.54
CA LEU A 190 -3.98 -15.17 -9.38
C LEU A 190 -5.36 -14.59 -9.74
N ALA A 191 -5.44 -13.55 -10.57
CA ALA A 191 -6.69 -12.92 -10.98
C ALA A 191 -7.59 -13.85 -11.80
N ASP A 192 -7.02 -14.55 -12.79
CA ASP A 192 -7.74 -15.53 -13.60
C ASP A 192 -8.24 -16.70 -12.74
N TRP A 193 -7.41 -17.18 -11.81
CA TRP A 193 -7.81 -18.20 -10.86
C TRP A 193 -8.94 -17.72 -9.94
N LEU A 194 -8.84 -16.53 -9.34
CA LEU A 194 -9.89 -15.96 -8.47
C LEU A 194 -11.21 -15.74 -9.22
N GLN A 195 -11.17 -15.29 -10.48
CA GLN A 195 -12.37 -15.19 -11.33
C GLN A 195 -13.03 -16.56 -11.55
N SER A 196 -12.25 -17.63 -11.76
CA SER A 196 -12.79 -19.00 -11.88
C SER A 196 -13.45 -19.51 -10.59
N GLN A 197 -13.12 -18.93 -9.42
CA GLN A 197 -13.73 -19.24 -8.13
C GLN A 197 -14.88 -18.28 -7.76
N GLY A 198 -15.19 -17.29 -8.60
CA GLY A 198 -16.23 -16.28 -8.37
C GLY A 198 -15.86 -15.18 -7.37
N ASP A 199 -14.58 -15.03 -6.97
CA ASP A 199 -14.14 -13.94 -6.11
C ASP A 199 -14.03 -12.63 -6.94
N PRO A 200 -14.80 -11.55 -6.59
CA PRO A 200 -14.72 -10.27 -7.29
C PRO A 200 -13.33 -9.61 -7.25
N ARG A 201 -12.44 -10.05 -6.35
CA ARG A 201 -11.04 -9.61 -6.32
C ARG A 201 -10.30 -9.93 -7.61
N GLY A 202 -10.67 -11.00 -8.31
CA GLY A 202 -10.07 -11.36 -9.60
C GLY A 202 -10.39 -10.36 -10.72
N GLU A 203 -11.64 -9.87 -10.83
CA GLU A 203 -11.95 -8.76 -11.75
C GLU A 203 -11.23 -7.47 -11.29
N LEU A 204 -11.15 -7.22 -9.98
CA LEU A 204 -10.46 -6.04 -9.43
C LEU A 204 -8.98 -6.00 -9.82
N ILE A 205 -8.23 -7.10 -9.64
CA ILE A 205 -6.83 -7.21 -10.06
C ILE A 205 -6.72 -6.97 -11.57
N SER A 206 -7.55 -7.64 -12.37
CA SER A 206 -7.55 -7.51 -13.84
C SER A 206 -7.80 -6.07 -14.31
N LEU A 207 -8.73 -5.35 -13.66
CA LEU A 207 -9.02 -3.94 -13.94
C LEU A 207 -7.87 -3.01 -13.52
N GLU A 208 -7.16 -3.32 -12.43
CA GLU A 208 -6.00 -2.55 -11.99
C GLU A 208 -4.77 -2.80 -12.87
N LEU A 209 -4.54 -4.04 -13.32
CA LEU A 209 -3.50 -4.39 -14.32
C LEU A 209 -3.77 -3.66 -15.64
N ALA A 210 -5.00 -3.72 -16.15
CA ALA A 210 -5.43 -3.03 -17.36
C ALA A 210 -5.60 -1.50 -17.20
N GLY A 211 -5.19 -0.92 -16.08
CA GLY A 211 -5.19 0.53 -15.80
C GLY A 211 -6.58 1.18 -15.71
N LYS A 212 -7.66 0.39 -15.61
CA LYS A 212 -9.06 0.84 -15.69
C LYS A 212 -9.57 1.44 -14.37
N LYS A 213 -8.82 2.39 -13.80
CA LYS A 213 -9.02 2.98 -12.45
C LYS A 213 -10.48 3.33 -12.11
N ARG A 214 -11.27 3.87 -13.05
CA ARG A 214 -12.71 4.17 -12.85
C ARG A 214 -13.55 2.91 -12.62
N ARG A 215 -13.33 1.84 -13.38
CA ARG A 215 -14.00 0.55 -13.20
C ARG A 215 -13.54 -0.14 -11.92
N ALA A 216 -12.22 -0.16 -11.65
CA ALA A 216 -11.66 -0.73 -10.42
C ALA A 216 -12.29 -0.10 -9.17
N LYS A 217 -12.35 1.25 -9.09
CA LYS A 217 -13.01 1.95 -7.97
C LYS A 217 -14.51 1.65 -7.86
N ALA A 218 -15.23 1.52 -8.98
CA ALA A 218 -16.65 1.19 -8.97
C ALA A 218 -16.91 -0.25 -8.49
N LEU A 219 -16.08 -1.21 -8.93
CA LEU A 219 -16.12 -2.59 -8.47
C LEU A 219 -15.76 -2.70 -6.98
N PHE A 220 -14.74 -1.96 -6.54
CA PHE A 220 -14.34 -1.88 -5.13
C PHE A 220 -15.49 -1.39 -4.25
N ALA A 221 -16.17 -0.31 -4.64
CA ALA A 221 -17.33 0.21 -3.91
C ALA A 221 -18.52 -0.77 -3.92
N LYS A 222 -18.76 -1.48 -5.04
CA LYS A 222 -19.82 -2.50 -5.16
C LYS A 222 -19.60 -3.71 -4.23
N HIS A 223 -18.35 -4.08 -3.98
CA HIS A 223 -17.96 -5.24 -3.15
C HIS A 223 -17.19 -4.83 -1.89
N ALA A 224 -17.48 -3.64 -1.36
CA ALA A 224 -16.76 -3.08 -0.21
C ALA A 224 -16.78 -4.00 1.02
N GLU A 225 -17.88 -4.71 1.26
CA GLU A 225 -18.00 -5.70 2.35
C GLU A 225 -17.03 -6.89 2.19
N THR A 226 -16.71 -7.29 0.96
CA THR A 226 -15.78 -8.39 0.65
C THR A 226 -14.31 -7.95 0.71
N PHE A 227 -14.03 -6.67 0.44
CA PHE A 227 -12.66 -6.14 0.44
C PHE A 227 -12.26 -5.51 1.77
N LEU A 228 -13.17 -4.82 2.46
CA LEU A 228 -12.94 -4.19 3.75
C LEU A 228 -13.59 -4.98 4.89
N GLY A 229 -14.90 -5.25 4.78
CA GLY A 229 -15.70 -5.74 5.89
C GLY A 229 -15.48 -4.86 7.14
N PRO A 230 -15.05 -5.41 8.29
CA PRO A 230 -14.83 -4.62 9.51
C PRO A 230 -13.70 -3.58 9.37
N LEU A 231 -12.74 -3.79 8.46
CA LEU A 231 -11.68 -2.82 8.14
C LEU A 231 -12.21 -1.48 7.60
N ALA A 232 -13.49 -1.40 7.22
CA ALA A 232 -14.11 -0.19 6.69
C ALA A 232 -14.02 1.00 7.68
N ALA A 233 -14.04 0.74 9.00
CA ALA A 233 -13.91 1.76 10.05
C ALA A 233 -12.47 2.29 10.24
N HIS A 234 -11.48 1.59 9.67
CA HIS A 234 -10.05 1.78 9.93
C HIS A 234 -9.25 2.22 8.69
N GLN A 235 -9.92 2.69 7.63
CA GLN A 235 -9.27 3.09 6.37
C GLN A 235 -8.40 4.35 6.49
N GLU A 236 -8.64 5.19 7.49
CA GLU A 236 -7.89 6.42 7.78
C GLU A 236 -7.16 6.33 9.13
N VAL A 237 -5.95 6.91 9.18
CA VAL A 237 -5.11 6.93 10.39
C VAL A 237 -5.70 7.85 11.48
N ARG A 238 -5.50 7.47 12.74
CA ARG A 238 -6.03 8.18 13.91
C ARG A 238 -4.92 8.95 14.62
N ASP A 239 -4.73 10.17 14.12
CA ASP A 239 -3.63 11.09 14.40
C ASP A 239 -4.28 12.48 14.29
N GLU A 240 -4.44 13.22 15.40
CA GLU A 240 -5.19 14.49 15.38
C GLU A 240 -4.38 15.67 14.83
N GLY A 241 -3.13 15.44 14.39
CA GLY A 241 -2.39 16.37 13.56
C GLY A 241 -1.69 17.51 14.30
N TRP A 242 -1.40 17.35 15.60
CA TRP A 242 -0.42 18.21 16.29
C TRP A 242 0.97 18.08 15.68
N ASN A 243 1.37 16.86 15.32
CA ASN A 243 2.67 16.57 14.72
C ASN A 243 2.74 17.04 13.26
N ASN A 244 3.26 18.24 13.06
CA ASN A 244 3.57 18.83 11.75
C ASN A 244 5.09 18.88 11.49
N ALA A 245 5.87 18.04 12.17
CA ALA A 245 7.31 17.96 11.96
C ALA A 245 7.66 17.38 10.57
N SER A 246 8.94 17.40 10.23
CA SER A 246 9.46 16.78 9.02
C SER A 246 10.43 15.66 9.37
N SER A 247 9.98 14.41 9.24
CA SER A 247 10.80 13.21 9.41
C SER A 247 12.16 13.31 8.69
N SER A 248 13.25 13.09 9.42
CA SER A 248 14.63 13.07 8.91
C SER A 248 14.86 11.92 7.94
N LEU A 249 14.03 10.86 7.99
CA LEU A 249 14.05 9.72 7.07
C LEU A 249 13.79 10.09 5.58
N ARG A 250 13.48 11.35 5.25
CA ARG A 250 12.86 11.75 3.97
C ARG A 250 13.52 12.93 3.29
N THR A 251 13.98 12.70 2.05
CA THR A 251 14.20 13.79 1.10
C THR A 251 12.90 14.56 0.81
N ASN A 252 13.02 15.83 0.40
CA ASN A 252 11.91 16.67 -0.07
C ASN A 252 11.01 16.02 -1.15
N ALA A 253 11.50 15.01 -1.88
CA ALA A 253 10.70 14.26 -2.84
C ALA A 253 9.89 13.13 -2.18
N GLN A 254 10.46 12.44 -1.18
CA GLN A 254 9.78 11.42 -0.39
C GLN A 254 8.71 12.04 0.53
N ALA A 255 9.00 13.19 1.17
CA ALA A 255 8.01 13.96 1.94
C ALA A 255 6.76 14.27 1.07
N LYS A 256 6.97 14.85 -0.13
CA LYS A 256 5.90 15.13 -1.11
C LYS A 256 5.23 13.89 -1.73
N ALA A 257 5.71 12.69 -1.46
CA ALA A 257 5.04 11.44 -1.80
C ALA A 257 4.22 10.90 -0.60
N TRP A 258 4.78 10.99 0.60
CA TRP A 258 4.13 10.67 1.87
C TRP A 258 2.92 11.57 2.14
N GLU A 259 3.04 12.89 1.93
CA GLU A 259 1.95 13.90 1.99
C GLU A 259 0.65 13.45 1.27
N LYS A 260 0.78 12.73 0.16
CA LYS A 260 -0.36 12.28 -0.67
C LYS A 260 -1.08 11.05 -0.12
N THR A 261 -0.50 10.36 0.86
CA THR A 261 -0.97 9.05 1.34
C THR A 261 -0.88 8.84 2.86
N HIS A 262 -0.31 9.74 3.66
CA HIS A 262 -0.12 9.52 5.11
C HIS A 262 -1.44 9.34 5.88
N ARG A 263 -2.54 9.98 5.41
CA ARG A 263 -3.88 9.77 5.98
C ARG A 263 -4.48 8.38 5.67
N GLN A 264 -3.97 7.66 4.67
CA GLN A 264 -4.47 6.33 4.28
C GLN A 264 -3.80 5.24 5.14
N ALA A 265 -4.56 4.63 6.03
CA ALA A 265 -4.09 3.50 6.83
C ALA A 265 -3.81 2.27 5.94
N PHE A 266 -4.63 2.06 4.90
CA PHE A 266 -4.47 0.94 3.96
C PHE A 266 -4.17 1.47 2.54
N LEU A 267 -2.95 1.24 2.05
CA LEU A 267 -2.62 1.46 0.63
C LEU A 267 -2.92 0.20 -0.16
N TRP A 268 -3.75 0.32 -1.18
CA TRP A 268 -4.22 -0.79 -2.01
C TRP A 268 -3.38 -0.98 -3.27
N HIS A 269 -3.13 -2.24 -3.62
CA HIS A 269 -2.40 -2.66 -4.81
C HIS A 269 -2.85 -4.07 -5.22
N ARG A 270 -3.22 -4.25 -6.49
CA ARG A 270 -3.65 -5.53 -7.08
C ARG A 270 -4.74 -6.18 -6.22
N GLY A 271 -5.76 -5.42 -5.85
CA GLY A 271 -6.89 -5.91 -5.03
C GLY A 271 -6.56 -6.40 -3.61
N TYR A 272 -5.35 -6.14 -3.08
CA TYR A 272 -4.95 -6.42 -1.70
C TYR A 272 -4.38 -5.15 -1.02
N ILE A 273 -4.24 -5.20 0.31
CA ILE A 273 -3.56 -4.17 1.10
C ILE A 273 -2.06 -4.44 1.00
N ARG A 274 -1.30 -3.48 0.45
CA ARG A 274 0.15 -3.53 0.33
C ARG A 274 0.87 -2.87 1.51
N ARG A 275 0.36 -1.71 1.94
CA ARG A 275 0.89 -0.96 3.09
C ARG A 275 -0.16 -0.84 4.17
N VAL A 276 0.27 -1.08 5.41
CA VAL A 276 -0.47 -0.74 6.63
C VAL A 276 0.28 0.39 7.34
N ARG A 277 -0.30 1.61 7.36
CA ARG A 277 0.10 2.67 8.29
C ARG A 277 -0.87 2.66 9.46
N LEU A 278 -0.37 2.47 10.68
CA LEU A 278 -1.17 2.66 11.90
C LEU A 278 -0.50 3.72 12.77
N SER A 279 -1.33 4.54 13.39
CA SER A 279 -0.95 5.69 14.19
C SER A 279 -1.90 5.76 15.36
N HIS A 280 -1.37 5.94 16.57
CA HIS A 280 -2.15 6.35 17.74
C HIS A 280 -1.63 7.70 18.22
N ASP A 281 -2.56 8.48 18.78
CA ASP A 281 -2.32 9.69 19.52
C ASP A 281 -3.11 9.52 20.81
N ALA A 282 -2.44 9.17 21.92
CA ALA A 282 -3.09 8.82 23.19
C ALA A 282 -3.80 10.01 23.84
N TYR A 283 -3.50 11.23 23.38
CA TYR A 283 -4.21 12.46 23.75
C TYR A 283 -5.47 12.71 22.89
N SER A 284 -5.73 11.87 21.88
CA SER A 284 -6.95 11.91 21.06
C SER A 284 -8.20 11.67 21.90
N VAL A 285 -9.22 12.50 21.68
CA VAL A 285 -10.57 12.29 22.22
C VAL A 285 -11.55 11.78 21.17
N THR A 286 -11.09 11.55 19.93
CA THR A 286 -11.91 11.08 18.80
C THR A 286 -11.69 9.61 18.43
N TRP A 287 -10.76 8.91 19.09
CA TRP A 287 -10.57 7.47 18.95
C TRP A 287 -10.04 6.79 20.22
N ASP A 288 -10.80 5.83 20.74
CA ASP A 288 -10.56 5.03 21.95
C ASP A 288 -10.08 3.59 21.65
N GLY A 289 -9.82 3.28 20.39
CA GLY A 289 -9.35 1.96 19.96
C GLY A 289 -7.83 1.79 20.03
N ARG A 290 -7.36 0.53 19.98
CA ARG A 290 -5.93 0.19 20.03
C ARG A 290 -5.40 -0.20 18.66
N CYS A 291 -4.22 0.28 18.29
CA CYS A 291 -3.61 -0.09 17.00
C CYS A 291 -3.32 -1.60 16.86
N VAL A 292 -3.03 -2.30 17.97
CA VAL A 292 -2.75 -3.75 17.93
C VAL A 292 -3.98 -4.58 17.51
N ASP A 293 -5.18 -4.17 17.92
CA ASP A 293 -6.42 -4.89 17.59
C ASP A 293 -6.77 -4.70 16.10
N VAL A 294 -6.56 -3.48 15.57
CA VAL A 294 -6.68 -3.18 14.14
C VAL A 294 -5.64 -3.97 13.33
N LEU A 295 -4.38 -4.03 13.78
CA LEU A 295 -3.34 -4.83 13.12
C LEU A 295 -3.71 -6.33 13.11
N ASP A 296 -4.26 -6.85 14.20
CA ASP A 296 -4.65 -8.26 14.27
C ASP A 296 -5.82 -8.58 13.34
N GLU A 297 -6.76 -7.64 13.18
CA GLU A 297 -7.85 -7.76 12.22
C GLU A 297 -7.35 -7.72 10.77
N VAL A 298 -6.48 -6.77 10.44
CA VAL A 298 -5.85 -6.67 9.11
C VAL A 298 -5.08 -7.94 8.77
N LEU A 299 -4.32 -8.50 9.72
CA LEU A 299 -3.55 -9.75 9.53
C LEU A 299 -4.42 -11.01 9.50
N ARG A 300 -5.67 -10.95 9.99
CA ARG A 300 -6.69 -12.00 9.82
C ARG A 300 -7.45 -11.87 8.50
N HIS A 301 -7.65 -10.65 7.99
CA HIS A 301 -8.51 -10.38 6.84
C HIS A 301 -7.88 -10.85 5.51
N PRO A 302 -8.66 -11.44 4.57
CA PRO A 302 -8.13 -11.87 3.27
C PRO A 302 -7.38 -10.78 2.50
N SER A 303 -7.80 -9.51 2.63
CA SER A 303 -7.13 -8.38 1.98
C SER A 303 -5.74 -8.07 2.55
N GLY A 304 -5.42 -8.46 3.78
CA GLY A 304 -4.08 -8.30 4.38
C GLY A 304 -3.09 -9.41 4.02
N ARG A 305 -3.48 -10.39 3.19
CA ARG A 305 -2.68 -11.58 2.87
C ARG A 305 -1.28 -11.26 2.36
N PHE A 306 -1.13 -10.24 1.53
CA PHE A 306 0.12 -9.95 0.81
C PHE A 306 0.76 -8.61 1.21
N ILE A 307 0.56 -8.14 2.46
CA ILE A 307 1.19 -6.90 2.92
C ILE A 307 2.72 -6.97 2.76
N VAL A 308 3.27 -5.88 2.26
CA VAL A 308 4.69 -5.68 1.93
C VAL A 308 5.32 -4.66 2.87
N GLU A 309 4.55 -3.67 3.30
CA GLU A 309 5.02 -2.47 3.99
C GLU A 309 4.22 -2.25 5.30
N PHE A 310 4.91 -2.09 6.42
CA PHE A 310 4.31 -1.63 7.68
C PHE A 310 4.94 -0.31 8.11
N ALA A 311 4.13 0.65 8.54
CA ALA A 311 4.57 1.92 9.11
C ALA A 311 3.79 2.18 10.41
N PHE A 312 4.49 2.28 11.54
CA PHE A 312 3.86 2.50 12.84
C PHE A 312 4.40 3.74 13.53
N HIS A 313 3.51 4.47 14.20
CA HIS A 313 3.80 5.62 15.05
C HIS A 313 2.87 5.56 16.26
N SER A 314 3.37 6.02 17.41
CA SER A 314 2.57 6.27 18.61
C SER A 314 3.04 7.59 19.21
N ASN A 315 2.09 8.47 19.51
CA ASN A 315 2.29 9.68 20.30
C ASN A 315 1.52 9.48 21.62
N GLY A 316 2.17 9.60 22.76
CA GLY A 316 1.61 9.24 24.06
C GLY A 316 2.61 9.47 25.19
N ASP A 317 2.34 8.93 26.39
CA ASP A 317 3.31 9.07 27.48
C ASP A 317 4.47 8.07 27.29
N PRO A 318 5.73 8.51 27.23
CA PRO A 318 6.89 7.65 26.98
C PRO A 318 7.07 6.51 27.99
N ASN A 319 6.41 6.59 29.16
CA ASN A 319 6.46 5.56 30.20
C ASN A 319 5.38 4.48 30.05
N ASP A 320 4.29 4.78 29.34
CA ASP A 320 3.09 3.92 29.22
C ASP A 320 2.82 3.44 27.77
N ASP A 321 3.22 4.20 26.74
CA ASP A 321 2.95 3.94 25.32
C ASP A 321 4.21 3.59 24.50
N ASP A 322 4.26 2.38 23.93
CA ASP A 322 5.32 1.97 22.98
C ASP A 322 4.79 1.17 21.77
N LEU A 323 5.68 0.85 20.81
CA LEU A 323 5.35 0.02 19.64
C LEU A 323 5.50 -1.50 19.88
N GLN A 324 5.80 -1.96 21.10
CA GLN A 324 6.21 -3.34 21.36
C GLN A 324 5.11 -4.35 21.07
N GLU A 325 3.84 -4.05 21.35
CA GLU A 325 2.72 -4.95 21.04
C GLU A 325 2.55 -5.18 19.53
N LEU A 326 2.69 -4.13 18.72
CA LEU A 326 2.64 -4.19 17.26
C LEU A 326 3.79 -5.03 16.70
N ILE A 327 5.00 -4.81 17.22
CA ILE A 327 6.19 -5.60 16.89
C ILE A 327 6.02 -7.07 17.30
N ASP A 328 5.44 -7.33 18.47
CA ASP A 328 5.17 -8.69 18.97
C ASP A 328 4.15 -9.42 18.09
N LEU A 329 3.15 -8.69 17.61
CA LEU A 329 2.14 -9.22 16.71
C LEU A 329 2.71 -9.49 15.31
N LEU A 330 3.53 -8.59 14.76
CA LEU A 330 4.28 -8.86 13.53
C LEU A 330 5.21 -10.07 13.69
N ALA A 331 5.95 -10.20 14.80
CA ALA A 331 6.81 -11.35 15.07
C ALA A 331 6.04 -12.70 15.09
N LYS A 332 4.74 -12.67 15.43
CA LYS A 332 3.84 -13.83 15.40
C LYS A 332 3.20 -14.06 14.02
N LYS A 333 2.73 -13.01 13.34
CA LYS A 333 1.78 -13.10 12.21
C LYS A 333 2.20 -12.44 10.89
N ALA A 334 3.28 -11.65 10.82
CA ALA A 334 3.64 -10.90 9.61
C ALA A 334 3.70 -11.77 8.33
N PRO A 335 3.20 -11.32 7.17
CA PRO A 335 3.25 -12.08 5.92
C PRO A 335 4.67 -12.30 5.38
N ALA A 336 4.88 -13.38 4.63
CA ALA A 336 6.16 -13.65 3.97
C ALA A 336 6.49 -12.67 2.83
N SER A 337 5.51 -11.88 2.37
CA SER A 337 5.64 -10.75 1.45
C SER A 337 6.23 -9.48 2.07
N THR A 338 6.41 -9.41 3.41
CA THR A 338 6.97 -8.22 4.07
C THR A 338 8.37 -7.89 3.50
N ARG A 339 8.57 -6.64 3.07
CA ARG A 339 9.85 -6.08 2.57
C ARG A 339 10.25 -4.79 3.28
N LYS A 340 9.31 -3.99 3.81
CA LYS A 340 9.62 -2.75 4.54
C LYS A 340 8.91 -2.66 5.90
N ILE A 341 9.64 -2.17 6.90
CA ILE A 341 9.09 -1.76 8.20
C ILE A 341 9.67 -0.38 8.56
N THR A 342 8.79 0.56 8.94
CA THR A 342 9.12 1.89 9.46
C THR A 342 8.52 2.03 10.86
N LEU A 343 9.32 2.39 11.86
CA LEU A 343 8.93 2.54 13.27
C LEU A 343 9.28 3.95 13.74
N GLY A 344 8.29 4.75 14.11
CA GLY A 344 8.39 6.20 14.03
C GLY A 344 8.16 6.63 12.58
N ASP A 345 7.01 7.25 12.32
CA ASP A 345 6.64 7.75 11.00
C ASP A 345 6.14 9.19 11.12
N ASN A 346 7.11 10.11 11.12
CA ASN A 346 6.96 11.55 11.37
C ASN A 346 6.77 11.88 12.87
N VAL A 347 7.84 11.73 13.64
CA VAL A 347 7.95 12.20 15.04
C VAL A 347 8.39 13.67 15.11
N ASP A 348 8.14 14.35 16.22
CA ASP A 348 8.52 15.74 16.47
C ASP A 348 9.58 15.88 17.57
N GLN A 349 9.23 15.59 18.82
CA GLN A 349 10.17 15.39 19.93
C GLN A 349 10.56 13.91 19.93
N ILE A 350 11.63 13.56 19.22
CA ILE A 350 12.05 12.16 19.05
C ILE A 350 12.25 11.46 20.40
N SER A 351 12.75 12.18 21.40
CA SER A 351 12.99 11.72 22.77
C SER A 351 11.74 11.18 23.50
N TRP A 352 10.54 11.61 23.12
CA TRP A 352 9.26 11.14 23.69
C TRP A 352 8.71 9.87 23.00
N HIS A 353 9.35 9.39 21.93
CA HIS A 353 8.82 8.30 21.11
C HIS A 353 9.55 6.98 21.37
N HIS A 354 8.84 5.98 21.94
CA HIS A 354 9.41 4.69 22.32
C HIS A 354 9.02 3.55 21.37
N THR A 355 10.02 2.81 20.87
CA THR A 355 9.79 1.69 19.94
C THR A 355 9.79 0.33 20.63
N GLY A 356 10.46 0.19 21.78
CA GLY A 356 10.65 -1.13 22.42
C GLY A 356 11.58 -2.04 21.61
N SER A 357 11.41 -3.38 21.71
CA SER A 357 12.39 -4.34 21.16
C SER A 357 11.94 -5.13 19.92
N LEU A 358 12.79 -5.06 18.89
CA LEU A 358 12.68 -5.84 17.64
C LEU A 358 13.23 -7.27 17.77
N ALA A 359 13.77 -7.67 18.93
CA ALA A 359 14.54 -8.92 19.09
C ALA A 359 13.81 -10.21 18.64
N LYS A 360 12.47 -10.23 18.72
CA LYS A 360 11.62 -11.37 18.31
C LYS A 360 11.34 -11.41 16.79
N LEU A 361 11.42 -10.26 16.12
CA LEU A 361 10.94 -10.03 14.76
C LEU A 361 11.82 -10.70 13.68
N TRP A 362 13.14 -10.71 13.86
CA TRP A 362 14.12 -11.13 12.84
C TRP A 362 13.88 -12.52 12.24
N LYS A 363 13.42 -13.48 13.06
CA LYS A 363 13.11 -14.85 12.59
C LYS A 363 11.89 -14.91 11.68
N ARG A 364 10.98 -13.93 11.76
CA ARG A 364 9.69 -13.91 11.04
C ARG A 364 9.77 -13.16 9.71
N VAL A 365 10.65 -12.16 9.59
CA VAL A 365 10.80 -11.33 8.38
C VAL A 365 12.19 -11.45 7.72
N PRO A 366 12.69 -12.66 7.39
CA PRO A 366 14.02 -12.83 6.80
C PRO A 366 14.18 -12.17 5.41
N LYS A 367 13.08 -11.80 4.76
CA LYS A 367 13.03 -11.08 3.48
C LYS A 367 12.86 -9.55 3.60
N LEU A 368 12.93 -8.99 4.82
CA LEU A 368 12.93 -7.54 5.04
C LEU A 368 14.11 -6.91 4.28
N ARG A 369 13.82 -5.99 3.35
CA ARG A 369 14.80 -5.24 2.54
C ARG A 369 15.07 -3.86 3.11
N GLU A 370 14.06 -3.21 3.70
CA GLU A 370 14.15 -1.87 4.27
C GLU A 370 13.71 -1.87 5.74
N LEU A 371 14.53 -1.26 6.60
CA LEU A 371 14.18 -0.91 7.96
C LEU A 371 14.48 0.57 8.21
N GLU A 372 13.51 1.28 8.76
CA GLU A 372 13.63 2.66 9.22
C GLU A 372 13.15 2.73 10.68
N ILE A 373 13.94 3.34 11.56
CA ILE A 373 13.56 3.67 12.92
C ILE A 373 13.86 5.15 13.16
N GLU A 374 12.89 5.87 13.71
CA GLU A 374 12.97 7.28 14.09
C GLU A 374 12.30 7.45 15.47
N SER A 375 13.07 7.18 16.54
CA SER A 375 12.56 6.97 17.90
C SER A 375 13.60 7.37 18.95
N GLY A 376 13.18 7.86 20.11
CA GLY A 376 14.05 8.19 21.23
C GLY A 376 14.84 6.97 21.69
N ASP A 377 14.14 5.86 21.96
CA ASP A 377 14.73 4.56 22.25
C ASP A 377 14.26 3.45 21.29
N PHE A 378 15.11 2.43 21.12
CA PHE A 378 14.77 1.15 20.53
C PHE A 378 15.86 0.10 20.84
N GLU A 379 15.49 -1.18 20.92
CA GLU A 379 16.44 -2.29 21.12
C GLU A 379 16.35 -3.36 20.04
N VAL A 380 17.33 -3.39 19.11
CA VAL A 380 17.36 -4.37 18.01
C VAL A 380 17.62 -5.81 18.48
N GLY A 381 18.25 -6.01 19.65
CA GLY A 381 18.63 -7.34 20.13
C GLY A 381 19.55 -8.10 19.16
N LYS A 382 19.46 -9.43 19.08
CA LYS A 382 20.30 -10.21 18.14
C LYS A 382 19.80 -10.13 16.69
N MET A 383 20.12 -9.03 16.03
CA MET A 383 19.74 -8.74 14.64
C MET A 383 20.36 -9.71 13.62
N VAL A 384 19.50 -10.46 12.95
CA VAL A 384 19.84 -11.37 11.83
C VAL A 384 18.87 -11.10 10.69
N ALA A 385 19.28 -10.27 9.74
CA ALA A 385 18.43 -9.71 8.69
C ALA A 385 19.06 -10.00 7.30
N PRO A 386 19.00 -11.27 6.81
CA PRO A 386 19.75 -11.71 5.64
C PRO A 386 19.27 -11.09 4.31
N GLY A 387 18.04 -10.58 4.27
CA GLY A 387 17.46 -9.86 3.13
C GLY A 387 17.67 -8.34 3.14
N LEU A 388 18.30 -7.76 4.17
CA LEU A 388 18.28 -6.31 4.40
C LEU A 388 19.24 -5.57 3.46
N GLU A 389 18.70 -4.60 2.72
CA GLU A 389 19.39 -3.83 1.67
C GLU A 389 19.57 -2.35 2.08
N ARG A 390 18.64 -1.78 2.88
CA ARG A 390 18.82 -0.49 3.59
C ARG A 390 18.35 -0.56 5.04
N ALA A 391 19.11 0.06 5.93
CA ALA A 391 18.77 0.25 7.34
C ALA A 391 19.08 1.68 7.78
N VAL A 392 18.15 2.31 8.49
CA VAL A 392 18.30 3.66 9.04
C VAL A 392 17.82 3.68 10.49
N PHE A 393 18.64 4.24 11.36
CA PHE A 393 18.43 4.27 12.80
C PHE A 393 18.66 5.70 13.32
N VAL A 394 17.60 6.50 13.37
CA VAL A 394 17.58 7.86 13.91
C VAL A 394 17.09 7.82 15.37
N THR A 395 17.82 8.48 16.26
CA THR A 395 17.55 8.53 17.70
C THR A 395 18.28 9.72 18.35
N GLY A 396 17.67 10.28 19.40
CA GLY A 396 18.28 11.25 20.29
C GLY A 396 19.34 10.67 21.23
N GLY A 397 19.39 9.35 21.45
CA GLY A 397 20.31 8.72 22.40
C GLY A 397 20.51 7.21 22.21
N LEU A 398 21.52 6.79 21.43
CA LEU A 398 21.72 5.36 21.15
C LEU A 398 22.33 4.59 22.32
N SER A 399 21.52 3.69 22.89
CA SER A 399 21.91 2.66 23.86
C SER A 399 23.21 1.95 23.48
N LYS A 400 24.13 1.82 24.45
CA LYS A 400 25.38 1.05 24.29
C LYS A 400 25.15 -0.41 23.90
N ALA A 401 24.03 -1.00 24.32
CA ALA A 401 23.67 -2.37 23.98
C ALA A 401 23.17 -2.44 22.52
N CYS A 402 22.27 -1.54 22.14
CA CYS A 402 21.73 -1.44 20.78
C CYS A 402 22.82 -1.14 19.74
N GLY A 403 23.67 -0.13 19.97
CA GLY A 403 24.78 0.19 19.06
C GLY A 403 25.78 -0.96 18.87
N ARG A 404 26.08 -1.70 19.94
CA ARG A 404 26.89 -2.94 19.87
C ARG A 404 26.23 -4.07 19.11
N ALA A 405 24.90 -4.09 19.06
CA ALA A 405 24.12 -5.09 18.35
C ALA A 405 24.03 -4.77 16.84
N ILE A 406 23.75 -3.51 16.48
CA ILE A 406 23.82 -3.00 15.09
C ILE A 406 25.21 -3.26 14.50
N ALA A 407 26.28 -2.90 15.23
CA ALA A 407 27.67 -3.11 14.82
C ALA A 407 28.09 -4.60 14.63
N LYS A 408 27.22 -5.55 14.99
CA LYS A 408 27.42 -7.00 14.87
C LYS A 408 26.28 -7.70 14.10
N ALA A 409 25.39 -6.94 13.48
CA ALA A 409 24.22 -7.48 12.77
C ALA A 409 24.63 -8.34 11.56
N THR A 410 23.91 -9.45 11.35
CA THR A 410 24.07 -10.28 10.15
C THR A 410 23.21 -9.73 9.02
N MET A 411 23.80 -8.89 8.17
CA MET A 411 23.14 -8.15 7.09
C MET A 411 24.00 -8.13 5.80
N PRO A 412 24.26 -9.28 5.15
CA PRO A 412 25.23 -9.41 4.05
C PRO A 412 24.86 -8.64 2.78
N LYS A 413 23.58 -8.25 2.61
CA LYS A 413 23.07 -7.49 1.46
C LYS A 413 23.00 -5.98 1.69
N ILE A 414 23.42 -5.50 2.86
CA ILE A 414 23.27 -4.08 3.22
C ILE A 414 24.04 -3.21 2.22
N ARG A 415 23.35 -2.28 1.57
CA ARG A 415 23.94 -1.26 0.67
C ARG A 415 24.04 0.09 1.36
N HIS A 416 23.10 0.35 2.26
CA HIS A 416 22.90 1.65 2.88
C HIS A 416 22.64 1.47 4.37
N LEU A 417 23.49 2.03 5.22
CA LEU A 417 23.37 1.97 6.68
C LEU A 417 23.59 3.37 7.28
N GLU A 418 22.58 3.92 7.93
CA GLU A 418 22.67 5.14 8.75
C GLU A 418 22.51 4.77 10.23
N VAL A 419 23.41 5.24 11.10
CA VAL A 419 23.35 5.05 12.54
C VAL A 419 23.61 6.38 13.25
N TYR A 420 22.59 6.92 13.90
CA TYR A 420 22.67 8.11 14.75
C TYR A 420 23.09 7.65 16.14
N TYR A 421 24.05 8.34 16.76
CA TYR A 421 24.56 7.96 18.08
C TYR A 421 23.91 8.72 19.24
N GLY A 422 23.41 9.92 19.00
CA GLY A 422 22.68 10.74 19.95
C GLY A 422 23.55 11.52 20.93
N ASP A 423 22.86 12.14 21.87
CA ASP A 423 23.32 12.97 22.98
C ASP A 423 23.22 12.20 24.31
N SER A 424 24.20 12.35 25.19
CA SER A 424 24.28 11.64 26.46
C SER A 424 23.18 12.01 27.45
N ASN A 425 22.59 13.21 27.35
CA ASN A 425 21.45 13.64 28.17
C ASN A 425 20.17 12.88 27.80
N TYR A 426 20.04 12.42 26.54
CA TYR A 426 18.88 11.70 26.01
C TYR A 426 19.12 10.19 25.86
N GLY A 427 20.20 9.67 26.49
CA GLY A 427 20.45 8.23 26.63
C GLY A 427 21.59 7.65 25.80
N ALA A 428 22.36 8.47 25.06
CA ALA A 428 23.52 7.96 24.33
C ALA A 428 24.56 7.33 25.28
N GLY A 429 24.85 6.05 25.05
CA GLY A 429 25.87 5.29 25.80
C GLY A 429 27.02 4.75 24.94
N CYS A 430 26.99 5.08 23.64
CA CYS A 430 27.96 4.62 22.66
C CYS A 430 29.29 5.36 22.75
N SER A 431 30.34 4.71 22.26
CA SER A 431 31.69 5.26 22.17
C SER A 431 32.41 4.63 20.99
N ILE A 432 33.60 5.13 20.63
CA ILE A 432 34.42 4.52 19.57
C ILE A 432 34.78 3.04 19.83
N ALA A 433 34.78 2.58 21.09
CA ALA A 433 34.95 1.16 21.41
C ALA A 433 33.78 0.27 20.91
N ASP A 434 32.60 0.87 20.78
CA ASP A 434 31.33 0.21 20.43
C ASP A 434 31.07 0.27 18.91
N VAL A 435 31.62 1.28 18.22
CA VAL A 435 31.61 1.43 16.75
C VAL A 435 32.72 0.63 16.06
N ARG A 436 33.87 0.40 16.72
CA ARG A 436 35.01 -0.36 16.16
C ARG A 436 34.66 -1.73 15.53
N PRO A 437 33.71 -2.54 16.04
CA PRO A 437 33.27 -3.77 15.37
C PRO A 437 32.68 -3.54 13.98
N LEU A 438 31.97 -2.43 13.76
CA LEU A 438 31.42 -2.01 12.47
C LEU A 438 32.54 -1.52 11.53
N LEU A 439 33.47 -0.72 12.04
CA LEU A 439 34.65 -0.28 11.27
C LEU A 439 35.53 -1.45 10.81
N ALA A 440 35.54 -2.56 11.55
CA ALA A 440 36.36 -3.74 11.27
C ALA A 440 35.71 -4.78 10.33
N ARG A 441 34.46 -4.59 9.89
CA ARG A 441 33.73 -5.55 9.04
C ARG A 441 34.41 -5.73 7.67
N THR A 442 34.28 -6.93 7.10
CA THR A 442 34.76 -7.30 5.75
C THR A 442 33.77 -8.18 4.98
N ASP A 443 32.59 -8.39 5.55
CA ASP A 443 31.51 -9.29 5.14
C ASP A 443 30.21 -8.53 4.82
N LEU A 444 30.34 -7.25 4.47
CA LEU A 444 29.29 -6.36 3.96
C LEU A 444 29.62 -5.93 2.50
N PRO A 445 29.73 -6.86 1.54
CA PRO A 445 30.30 -6.59 0.21
C PRO A 445 29.46 -5.65 -0.67
N GLU A 446 28.16 -5.53 -0.39
CA GLU A 446 27.24 -4.64 -1.11
C GLU A 446 27.18 -3.22 -0.51
N LEU A 447 27.83 -2.95 0.63
CA LEU A 447 27.75 -1.66 1.32
C LEU A 447 28.39 -0.54 0.50
N ARG A 448 27.66 0.56 0.29
CA ARG A 448 28.07 1.76 -0.46
C ARG A 448 27.90 3.05 0.33
N TYR A 449 26.88 3.15 1.16
CA TYR A 449 26.64 4.29 2.05
C TYR A 449 26.73 3.86 3.50
N LEU A 450 27.55 4.56 4.29
CA LEU A 450 27.69 4.38 5.73
C LEU A 450 27.61 5.74 6.42
N GLY A 451 26.52 5.99 7.15
CA GLY A 451 26.37 7.09 8.09
C GLY A 451 26.73 6.67 9.50
N LEU A 452 27.64 7.43 10.11
CA LEU A 452 27.99 7.38 11.54
C LEU A 452 27.72 8.76 12.13
N GLU A 453 26.45 9.13 12.05
CA GLU A 453 25.94 10.50 12.20
C GLU A 453 25.64 10.85 13.66
N ASN A 454 25.43 12.15 13.91
CA ASN A 454 24.82 12.65 15.13
C ASN A 454 25.50 12.10 16.40
N ALA A 455 26.83 12.23 16.49
CA ALA A 455 27.64 11.64 17.54
C ALA A 455 28.43 12.68 18.34
N GLU A 456 28.40 12.57 19.68
CA GLU A 456 29.25 13.35 20.60
C GLU A 456 30.76 13.08 20.42
N PHE A 457 31.12 11.98 19.75
CA PHE A 457 32.49 11.48 19.63
C PHE A 457 32.97 11.36 18.17
N THR A 458 32.42 12.15 17.22
CA THR A 458 32.81 12.09 15.79
C THR A 458 34.32 12.27 15.56
N ASP A 459 34.95 13.08 16.41
CA ASP A 459 36.39 13.32 16.46
C ASP A 459 37.21 12.01 16.68
N ASP A 460 36.69 11.08 17.50
CA ASP A 460 37.28 9.74 17.69
C ASP A 460 36.94 8.76 16.56
N ILE A 461 35.80 8.93 15.89
CA ILE A 461 35.47 8.19 14.66
C ILE A 461 36.52 8.53 13.60
N ALA A 462 36.76 9.82 13.35
CA ALA A 462 37.80 10.30 12.44
C ALA A 462 39.19 9.71 12.75
N ARG A 463 39.59 9.67 14.03
CA ARG A 463 40.85 9.04 14.48
C ARG A 463 40.92 7.51 14.25
N ALA A 464 39.79 6.83 14.08
CA ALA A 464 39.73 5.39 13.85
C ALA A 464 39.71 4.99 12.35
N LEU A 465 39.24 5.86 11.46
CA LEU A 465 39.10 5.58 10.02
C LEU A 465 40.36 5.05 9.31
N PRO A 466 41.61 5.46 9.64
CA PRO A 466 42.83 4.86 9.05
C PRO A 466 42.99 3.35 9.23
N LYS A 467 42.17 2.71 10.08
CA LYS A 467 42.16 1.26 10.35
C LYS A 467 40.81 0.61 10.03
N ALA A 468 39.86 1.36 9.47
CA ALA A 468 38.53 0.88 9.13
C ALA A 468 38.56 0.07 7.82
N LYS A 469 38.23 -1.22 7.91
CA LYS A 469 38.15 -2.13 6.76
C LYS A 469 36.85 -1.97 5.98
N VAL A 470 35.79 -1.51 6.65
CA VAL A 470 34.45 -1.28 6.07
C VAL A 470 34.44 -0.19 4.98
N LEU A 471 35.48 0.63 4.90
CA LEU A 471 35.67 1.63 3.84
C LEU A 471 35.98 1.01 2.47
N ALA A 472 36.42 -0.26 2.43
CA ALA A 472 36.79 -0.93 1.19
C ALA A 472 35.56 -1.24 0.32
N GLY A 473 35.39 -0.49 -0.78
CA GLY A 473 34.21 -0.56 -1.65
C GLY A 473 33.06 0.35 -1.24
N LEU A 474 33.24 1.18 -0.21
CA LEU A 474 32.32 2.25 0.15
C LEU A 474 32.40 3.40 -0.87
N GLU A 475 31.26 3.99 -1.22
CA GLU A 475 31.15 5.14 -2.13
C GLU A 475 30.93 6.45 -1.34
N THR A 476 30.11 6.41 -0.27
CA THR A 476 29.83 7.56 0.60
C THR A 476 30.05 7.20 2.08
N LEU A 477 30.82 8.04 2.77
CA LEU A 477 30.90 8.09 4.22
C LEU A 477 30.22 9.38 4.71
N ASP A 478 29.29 9.25 5.65
CA ASP A 478 28.61 10.39 6.28
C ASP A 478 28.98 10.44 7.77
N LEU A 479 29.45 11.61 8.22
CA LEU A 479 29.80 11.95 9.59
C LEU A 479 29.08 13.25 10.03
N SER A 480 27.96 13.57 9.38
CA SER A 480 27.21 14.81 9.63
C SER A 480 26.58 14.86 11.02
N GLN A 481 26.13 16.05 11.42
CA GLN A 481 25.28 16.29 12.61
C GLN A 481 25.95 16.00 13.97
N GLY A 482 27.21 15.59 14.00
CA GLY A 482 27.97 15.33 15.22
C GLY A 482 28.82 16.51 15.68
N THR A 483 29.84 16.19 16.47
CA THR A 483 30.73 17.16 17.15
C THR A 483 32.13 17.27 16.53
N LEU A 484 32.29 16.97 15.23
CA LEU A 484 33.61 17.02 14.58
C LEU A 484 34.22 18.42 14.63
N THR A 485 35.45 18.50 15.15
CA THR A 485 36.22 19.74 15.31
C THR A 485 37.39 19.79 14.32
N ASP A 486 38.16 20.89 14.33
CA ASP A 486 39.42 21.01 13.60
C ASP A 486 40.46 19.93 13.98
N ALA A 487 40.40 19.35 15.19
CA ALA A 487 41.25 18.23 15.59
C ALA A 487 40.84 16.93 14.88
N GLY A 488 39.54 16.67 14.73
CA GLY A 488 39.00 15.61 13.89
C GLY A 488 39.29 15.82 12.41
N ALA A 489 39.19 17.06 11.92
CA ALA A 489 39.59 17.42 10.55
C ALA A 489 41.06 17.11 10.26
N ALA A 490 41.96 17.40 11.22
CA ALA A 490 43.37 17.03 11.11
C ALA A 490 43.57 15.49 11.09
N ALA A 491 42.78 14.73 11.85
CA ALA A 491 42.78 13.27 11.79
C ALA A 491 42.26 12.74 10.43
N LEU A 492 41.19 13.34 9.86
CA LEU A 492 40.71 13.02 8.52
C LEU A 492 41.75 13.36 7.44
N ALA A 493 42.49 14.46 7.59
CA ALA A 493 43.58 14.83 6.68
C ALA A 493 44.73 13.82 6.71
N ALA A 494 45.10 13.32 7.89
CA ALA A 494 46.04 12.21 8.03
C ALA A 494 45.47 10.88 7.48
N ALA A 495 44.15 10.68 7.54
CA ALA A 495 43.45 9.50 7.03
C ALA A 495 43.30 9.47 5.49
N LYS A 496 43.69 10.53 4.76
CA LYS A 496 43.45 10.67 3.31
C LYS A 496 43.69 9.40 2.46
N PRO A 497 44.76 8.60 2.64
CA PRO A 497 44.97 7.38 1.85
C PRO A 497 43.86 6.32 1.97
N ALA A 498 43.08 6.33 3.06
CA ALA A 498 41.94 5.45 3.29
C ALA A 498 40.58 6.07 2.88
N LEU A 499 40.57 7.33 2.43
CA LEU A 499 39.37 8.09 2.05
C LEU A 499 39.38 8.52 0.57
N ALA A 500 40.53 8.52 -0.09
CA ALA A 500 40.72 9.08 -1.43
C ALA A 500 39.93 8.39 -2.55
N HIS A 501 39.39 7.19 -2.33
CA HIS A 501 38.53 6.47 -3.27
C HIS A 501 37.04 6.80 -3.11
N LEU A 502 36.63 7.48 -2.04
CA LEU A 502 35.21 7.81 -1.81
C LEU A 502 34.72 8.80 -2.88
N GLU A 503 33.50 8.60 -3.34
CA GLU A 503 32.80 9.58 -4.16
C GLU A 503 32.38 10.77 -3.29
N CYS A 504 31.91 10.52 -2.07
CA CYS A 504 31.43 11.54 -1.14
C CYS A 504 31.91 11.32 0.31
N LEU A 505 32.26 12.43 0.96
CA LEU A 505 32.45 12.52 2.41
C LEU A 505 31.61 13.69 2.91
N ASP A 506 30.55 13.43 3.67
CA ASP A 506 29.75 14.49 4.29
C ASP A 506 30.17 14.73 5.74
N LEU A 507 30.40 16.00 6.06
CA LEU A 507 30.83 16.54 7.35
C LEU A 507 29.94 17.74 7.74
N SER A 508 28.76 17.87 7.14
CA SER A 508 27.84 18.98 7.38
C SER A 508 27.32 18.98 8.83
N ASP A 509 26.87 20.14 9.31
CA ASP A 509 26.22 20.28 10.63
C ASP A 509 27.13 19.86 11.81
N ASN A 510 28.46 19.96 11.63
CA ASN A 510 29.51 19.80 12.65
C ASN A 510 30.12 21.17 13.02
N PHE A 511 31.26 21.21 13.71
CA PHE A 511 31.90 22.42 14.27
C PHE A 511 33.29 22.69 13.64
N LEU A 512 33.42 22.54 12.32
CA LEU A 512 34.66 22.84 11.61
C LEU A 512 34.83 24.35 11.39
N THR A 513 35.98 24.89 11.81
CA THR A 513 36.35 26.26 11.48
C THR A 513 36.78 26.40 10.01
N LYS A 514 37.11 27.62 9.59
CA LYS A 514 37.70 27.90 8.26
C LYS A 514 38.98 27.10 8.00
N ASP A 515 39.77 26.77 9.02
CA ASP A 515 40.98 25.97 8.86
C ASP A 515 40.70 24.45 8.85
N GLY A 516 39.73 23.95 9.64
CA GLY A 516 39.22 22.58 9.51
C GLY A 516 38.62 22.29 8.14
N ILE A 517 37.74 23.16 7.65
CA ILE A 517 37.15 23.09 6.29
C ILE A 517 38.24 23.05 5.21
N LYS A 518 39.33 23.81 5.41
CA LYS A 518 40.49 23.87 4.52
C LYS A 518 41.35 22.61 4.61
N ALA A 519 41.49 22.00 5.79
CA ALA A 519 42.23 20.76 6.00
C ALA A 519 41.54 19.54 5.35
N VAL A 520 40.20 19.48 5.40
CA VAL A 520 39.41 18.40 4.75
C VAL A 520 39.15 18.64 3.26
N LYS A 521 39.65 19.74 2.68
CA LYS A 521 39.37 20.07 1.27
C LYS A 521 40.06 19.08 0.32
N GLY A 522 39.25 18.28 -0.37
CA GLY A 522 39.74 17.33 -1.38
C GLY A 522 40.46 16.12 -0.78
N LEU A 523 39.97 15.60 0.36
CA LEU A 523 40.37 14.27 0.84
C LEU A 523 39.92 13.18 -0.14
N CYS A 524 38.69 13.29 -0.64
CA CYS A 524 38.06 12.44 -1.65
C CYS A 524 37.47 13.30 -2.80
N ALA A 525 36.66 12.72 -3.70
CA ALA A 525 36.15 13.41 -4.89
C ALA A 525 35.21 14.60 -4.56
N LYS A 526 34.37 14.46 -3.53
CA LYS A 526 33.43 15.49 -3.05
C LYS A 526 33.39 15.49 -1.53
N VAL A 527 33.85 16.56 -0.91
CA VAL A 527 33.73 16.78 0.54
C VAL A 527 32.69 17.86 0.79
N ILE A 528 31.75 17.61 1.69
CA ILE A 528 30.66 18.54 2.03
C ILE A 528 30.84 19.01 3.48
N THR A 529 30.77 20.32 3.70
CA THR A 529 30.99 20.98 5.00
C THR A 529 29.96 22.09 5.19
N LYS A 530 28.67 21.79 4.99
CA LYS A 530 27.60 22.80 5.11
C LYS A 530 27.23 23.04 6.57
N ASN A 531 26.48 24.12 6.83
CA ASN A 531 25.79 24.35 8.09
C ASN A 531 26.66 24.21 9.36
N GLN A 532 27.96 24.55 9.28
CA GLN A 532 28.82 24.38 10.45
C GLN A 532 28.34 25.28 11.59
N ARG A 533 28.34 24.73 12.80
CA ARG A 533 27.82 25.32 14.03
C ARG A 533 28.98 25.90 14.84
N GLU A 534 28.70 26.97 15.59
CA GLU A 534 29.62 27.51 16.59
C GLU A 534 29.34 26.82 17.93
N PRO A 535 30.36 26.55 18.78
CA PRO A 535 30.15 25.97 20.11
C PRO A 535 29.38 26.94 21.02
N PHE A 536 28.76 26.39 22.06
CA PHE A 536 28.07 27.18 23.08
C PHE A 536 29.01 27.40 24.28
N ASP A 537 29.44 28.65 24.48
CA ASP A 537 30.21 29.09 25.64
C ASP A 537 29.37 28.97 26.93
N TRP A 538 29.85 28.17 27.88
CA TRP A 538 29.23 28.01 29.20
C TRP A 538 30.29 27.78 30.28
N ASP A 539 30.34 28.68 31.27
CA ASP A 539 31.29 28.65 32.39
C ASP A 539 32.77 28.69 31.93
N ASP A 540 33.04 29.54 30.92
CA ASP A 540 34.32 29.70 30.19
C ASP A 540 34.79 28.42 29.44
N GLU A 541 33.91 27.44 29.20
CA GLU A 541 34.19 26.22 28.39
C GLU A 541 33.31 26.13 27.12
N ASP A 542 33.94 25.81 25.97
CA ASP A 542 33.26 25.52 24.70
C ASP A 542 32.46 24.21 24.78
N ARG A 543 31.13 24.28 24.65
CA ARG A 543 30.26 23.08 24.59
C ARG A 543 29.82 22.74 23.17
N TYR A 544 29.98 21.46 22.85
CA TYR A 544 29.65 20.86 21.57
C TYR A 544 28.46 19.92 21.76
N TYR A 545 27.49 19.95 20.84
CA TYR A 545 26.22 19.22 20.92
C TYR A 545 25.91 18.59 19.56
N VAL A 546 25.15 17.49 19.52
CA VAL A 546 24.72 16.88 18.24
C VAL A 546 23.52 17.64 17.65
N SER A 547 23.05 17.32 16.44
CA SER A 547 21.91 18.05 15.83
C SER A 547 20.52 17.50 16.20
N VAL A 548 20.44 16.23 16.62
CA VAL A 548 19.20 15.55 17.03
C VAL A 548 19.39 14.99 18.45
N GLY A 549 18.61 15.48 19.40
CA GLY A 549 18.66 15.06 20.81
C GLY A 549 17.27 14.94 21.42
N GLU A 550 16.49 16.03 21.37
CA GLU A 550 15.10 16.11 21.86
C GLU A 550 14.05 15.73 20.82
#